data_AF-A0A183V0Q4-F1
#
_entry.id   AF-A0A183V0Q4-F1
#
_cell.length_a   1.000
_cell.length_b   1.000
_cell.length_c   1.000
_cell.angle_alpha   90.00
_cell.angle_beta   90.00
_cell.angle_gamma   90.00
#
_symmetry.space_group_name_H-M   'P 1'
#
loop_
_entity.id
_entity.type
_entity.pdbx_description
1 polymer ?
#
loop_
_entity_poly.entity_id
_entity_poly.type
_entity_poly.pdbx_seq_one_letter_code
_entity_poly.pdbx_strand_id
1 'polypeptide(L)'
;MFAITDLCRCIQKLDFKIEHLLIVPRVKLEDFNARRNELLAELADFQQTKTFIDETQKTICDLNEEKDAHSEMIQQINLDKQELEKLMNSAKERRRLMEGSISKKYDEIYRLLEQANEFSRESGVPEEDLISPTIIPPNKFAVAAPATMPNLLRQFKASIPTMMQHAMFGFDSMLLQGAPSIARAAPPQAVAHHLTPASSVSKIDHQSPPMKTCQSCFQQIHRNAPICPMCKSKSRSKNPKKPKRKAQE
;
A
#
# COMPACT_ATOMS: atom_id res chain seq x y z
N MET A 1 11.45 87.17 -51.14
CA MET A 1 12.26 85.96 -50.88
C MET A 1 12.75 85.91 -49.42
N PHE A 2 13.41 86.97 -48.90
CA PHE A 2 13.90 87.03 -47.51
C PHE A 2 12.86 86.75 -46.40
N ALA A 3 11.66 87.34 -46.48
CA ALA A 3 10.62 87.14 -45.46
C ALA A 3 10.11 85.69 -45.33
N ILE A 4 10.15 84.91 -46.42
CA ILE A 4 9.73 83.50 -46.41
C ILE A 4 10.79 82.64 -45.71
N THR A 5 12.08 82.93 -45.94
CA THR A 5 13.19 82.20 -45.32
C THR A 5 13.25 82.43 -43.82
N ASP A 6 12.99 83.65 -43.35
CA ASP A 6 12.93 83.95 -41.91
C ASP A 6 11.71 83.34 -41.23
N LEU A 7 10.55 83.31 -41.90
CA LEU A 7 9.37 82.62 -41.40
C LEU A 7 9.60 81.10 -41.27
N CYS A 8 10.20 80.46 -42.27
CA CYS A 8 10.57 79.05 -42.21
C CYS A 8 11.53 78.75 -41.03
N ARG A 9 12.53 79.61 -40.81
CA ARG A 9 13.48 79.45 -39.70
C ARG A 9 12.81 79.63 -38.34
N CYS A 10 11.81 80.50 -38.24
CA CYS A 10 11.02 80.69 -37.03
C CYS A 10 10.13 79.48 -36.73
N ILE A 11 9.45 78.93 -37.75
CA ILE A 11 8.64 77.71 -37.65
C ILE A 11 9.51 76.53 -37.19
N GLN A 12 10.67 76.31 -37.80
CA GLN A 12 11.59 75.24 -37.41
C GLN A 12 12.06 75.36 -35.93
N LYS A 13 12.29 76.57 -35.44
CA LYS A 13 12.64 76.81 -34.03
C LYS A 13 11.47 76.55 -33.09
N LEU A 14 10.26 76.88 -33.50
CA LEU A 14 9.02 76.59 -32.76
C LEU A 14 8.76 75.09 -32.68
N ASP A 15 8.88 74.36 -33.79
CA ASP A 15 8.72 72.90 -33.84
C ASP A 15 9.72 72.19 -32.92
N PHE A 16 11.01 72.54 -32.99
CA PHE A 16 12.03 71.96 -32.12
C PHE A 16 11.75 72.24 -30.63
N LYS A 17 11.24 73.43 -30.31
CA LYS A 17 10.93 73.80 -28.93
C LYS A 17 9.67 73.09 -28.41
N ILE A 18 8.67 72.89 -29.26
CA ILE A 18 7.48 72.09 -28.95
C ILE A 18 7.87 70.64 -28.74
N GLU A 19 8.68 70.06 -29.63
CA GLU A 19 9.16 68.69 -29.53
C GLU A 19 9.91 68.47 -28.21
N HIS A 20 10.87 69.34 -27.88
CA HIS A 20 11.62 69.26 -26.64
C HIS A 20 10.76 69.44 -25.38
N LEU A 21 9.74 70.31 -25.44
CA LEU A 21 8.81 70.51 -24.32
C LEU A 21 7.91 69.29 -24.08
N LEU A 22 7.62 68.51 -25.13
CA LEU A 22 6.78 67.31 -25.07
C LEU A 22 7.53 66.02 -24.70
N ILE A 23 8.87 65.99 -24.82
CA ILE A 23 9.67 64.80 -24.47
C ILE A 23 9.49 64.41 -23.01
N VAL A 24 9.65 65.35 -22.07
CA VAL A 24 9.59 65.04 -20.63
C VAL A 24 8.22 64.49 -20.19
N PRO A 25 7.07 65.09 -20.60
CA PRO A 25 5.76 64.51 -20.34
C PRO A 25 5.56 63.11 -20.95
N ARG A 26 6.08 62.86 -22.17
CA ARG A 26 5.97 61.55 -22.83
C ARG A 26 6.72 60.46 -22.06
N VAL A 27 7.98 60.71 -21.70
CA VAL A 27 8.79 59.77 -20.91
C VAL A 27 8.11 59.46 -19.57
N LYS A 28 7.60 60.48 -18.86
CA LYS A 28 6.88 60.25 -17.60
C LYS A 28 5.61 59.41 -17.78
N LEU A 29 4.89 59.56 -18.89
CA LEU A 29 3.72 58.75 -19.19
C LEU A 29 4.12 57.30 -19.50
N GLU A 30 5.22 57.09 -20.20
CA GLU A 30 5.78 55.75 -20.47
C GLU A 30 6.19 55.06 -19.17
N ASP A 31 6.93 55.75 -18.29
CA ASP A 31 7.32 55.23 -16.97
C ASP A 31 6.10 54.87 -16.10
N PHE A 32 5.08 55.73 -16.11
CA PHE A 32 3.83 55.47 -15.41
C PHE A 32 3.14 54.21 -15.95
N ASN A 33 3.01 54.10 -17.27
CA ASN A 33 2.39 52.93 -17.91
C ASN A 33 3.20 51.65 -17.65
N ALA A 34 4.53 51.72 -17.64
CA ALA A 34 5.39 50.60 -17.30
C ALA A 34 5.13 50.10 -15.87
N ARG A 35 5.15 51.01 -14.87
CA ARG A 35 4.86 50.68 -13.47
C ARG A 35 3.44 50.15 -13.27
N ARG A 36 2.46 50.72 -13.97
CA ARG A 36 1.07 50.21 -13.94
C ARG A 36 1.00 48.78 -14.47
N ASN A 37 1.68 48.50 -15.59
CA ASN A 37 1.66 47.16 -16.19
C ASN A 37 2.37 46.13 -15.31
N GLU A 38 3.49 46.51 -14.67
CA GLU A 38 4.18 45.69 -13.68
C GLU A 38 3.25 45.34 -12.51
N LEU A 39 2.57 46.33 -11.93
CA LEU A 39 1.59 46.10 -10.88
C LEU A 39 0.45 45.18 -11.32
N LEU A 40 -0.06 45.33 -12.54
CA LEU A 40 -1.11 44.44 -13.08
C LEU A 40 -0.63 43.00 -13.21
N ALA A 41 0.63 42.79 -13.62
CA ALA A 41 1.23 41.47 -13.69
C ALA A 41 1.39 40.85 -12.29
N GLU A 42 1.91 41.60 -11.32
CA GLU A 42 2.04 41.13 -9.93
C GLU A 42 0.68 40.78 -9.30
N LEU A 43 -0.35 41.58 -9.57
CA LEU A 43 -1.71 41.30 -9.10
C LEU A 43 -2.27 40.01 -9.70
N ALA A 44 -1.99 39.74 -10.98
CA ALA A 44 -2.40 38.50 -11.64
C ALA A 44 -1.67 37.29 -11.02
N ASP A 45 -0.37 37.39 -10.79
CA ASP A 45 0.43 36.33 -10.16
C ASP A 45 -0.02 36.08 -8.71
N PHE A 46 -0.35 37.13 -7.97
CA PHE A 46 -0.92 37.03 -6.63
C PHE A 46 -2.26 36.30 -6.64
N GLN A 47 -3.16 36.65 -7.56
CA GLN A 47 -4.45 35.97 -7.71
C GLN A 47 -4.28 34.49 -8.05
N GLN A 48 -3.38 34.16 -8.98
CA GLN A 48 -3.09 32.76 -9.32
C GLN A 48 -2.53 31.99 -8.12
N THR A 49 -1.62 32.60 -7.36
CA THR A 49 -1.05 32.00 -6.15
C THR A 49 -2.13 31.75 -5.11
N LYS A 50 -3.06 32.70 -4.93
CA LYS A 50 -4.19 32.55 -4.02
C LYS A 50 -5.08 31.36 -4.42
N THR A 51 -5.47 31.28 -5.70
CA THR A 51 -6.27 30.15 -6.20
C THR A 51 -5.55 28.82 -6.00
N PHE A 52 -4.25 28.74 -6.30
CA PHE A 52 -3.47 27.53 -6.10
C PHE A 52 -3.43 27.09 -4.63
N ILE A 53 -3.30 28.04 -3.70
CA ILE A 53 -3.34 27.76 -2.26
C ILE A 53 -4.71 27.22 -1.86
N ASP A 54 -5.80 27.85 -2.32
CA ASP A 54 -7.17 27.44 -2.00
C ASP A 54 -7.46 26.02 -2.53
N GLU A 55 -7.04 25.71 -3.76
CA GLU A 55 -7.19 24.37 -4.37
C GLU A 55 -6.37 23.30 -3.64
N THR A 56 -5.14 23.65 -3.24
CA THR A 56 -4.28 22.75 -2.47
C THR A 56 -4.88 22.47 -1.09
N GLN A 57 -5.39 23.50 -0.41
CA GLN A 57 -6.07 23.38 0.86
C GLN A 57 -7.31 22.49 0.75
N LYS A 58 -8.11 22.67 -0.30
CA LYS A 58 -9.27 21.81 -0.57
C LYS A 58 -8.85 20.35 -0.75
N THR A 59 -7.81 20.10 -1.54
CA THR A 59 -7.30 18.74 -1.78
C THR A 59 -6.85 18.08 -0.47
N ILE A 60 -6.21 18.84 0.43
CA ILE A 60 -5.82 18.34 1.76
C ILE A 60 -7.05 17.98 2.60
N CYS A 61 -8.12 18.77 2.55
CA CYS A 61 -9.37 18.44 3.24
C CYS A 61 -9.98 17.16 2.68
N ASP A 62 -10.15 17.06 1.35
CA ASP A 62 -10.73 15.88 0.69
C ASP A 62 -9.95 14.59 1.05
N LEU A 63 -8.61 14.66 1.06
CA LEU A 63 -7.76 13.52 1.44
C LEU A 63 -7.89 13.13 2.93
N ASN A 64 -8.12 14.09 3.82
CA ASN A 64 -8.34 13.80 5.23
C ASN A 64 -9.68 13.10 5.46
N GLU A 65 -10.73 13.54 4.76
CA GLU A 65 -12.04 12.90 4.79
C GLU A 65 -11.96 11.45 4.29
N GLU A 66 -11.25 11.21 3.18
CA GLU A 66 -11.03 9.85 2.67
C GLU A 66 -10.24 8.98 3.66
N LYS A 67 -9.19 9.54 4.29
CA LYS A 67 -8.40 8.85 5.32
C LYS A 67 -9.26 8.48 6.53
N ASP A 68 -10.15 9.36 6.97
CA ASP A 68 -11.05 9.11 8.09
C ASP A 68 -12.08 8.02 7.73
N ALA A 69 -12.67 8.09 6.53
CA ALA A 69 -13.57 7.05 6.02
C ALA A 69 -12.90 5.66 5.92
N HIS A 70 -11.64 5.60 5.46
CA HIS A 70 -10.86 4.36 5.45
C HIS A 70 -10.57 3.84 6.86
N SER A 71 -10.32 4.73 7.83
CA SER A 71 -10.13 4.34 9.22
C SER A 71 -11.40 3.67 9.79
N GLU A 72 -12.58 4.22 9.51
CA GLU A 72 -13.87 3.63 9.92
C GLU A 72 -14.08 2.24 9.30
N MET A 73 -13.79 2.08 8.01
CA MET A 73 -13.89 0.78 7.33
C MET A 73 -12.99 -0.27 7.98
N ILE A 74 -11.75 0.09 8.34
CA ILE A 74 -10.83 -0.82 9.03
C ILE A 74 -11.36 -1.21 10.41
N GLN A 75 -11.94 -0.26 11.16
CA GLN A 75 -12.57 -0.55 12.44
C GLN A 75 -13.72 -1.55 12.29
N GLN A 76 -14.57 -1.37 11.27
CA GLN A 76 -15.67 -2.31 10.99
C GLN A 76 -15.17 -3.72 10.66
N ILE A 77 -14.14 -3.84 9.81
CA ILE A 77 -13.54 -5.15 9.47
C ILE A 77 -13.02 -5.85 10.74
N ASN A 78 -12.42 -5.11 11.67
CA ASN A 78 -11.93 -5.66 12.94
C ASN A 78 -13.06 -6.11 13.87
N LEU A 79 -14.21 -5.44 13.86
CA LEU A 79 -15.40 -5.85 14.59
C LEU A 79 -16.02 -7.12 13.99
N ASP A 80 -16.17 -7.15 12.66
CA ASP A 80 -16.72 -8.31 11.95
C ASP A 80 -15.85 -9.55 12.16
N LYS A 81 -14.52 -9.39 12.15
CA LYS A 81 -13.58 -10.47 12.46
C LYS A 81 -13.83 -11.04 13.85
N GLN A 82 -13.98 -10.19 14.87
CA GLN A 82 -14.22 -10.65 16.25
C GLN A 82 -15.54 -11.41 16.37
N GLU A 83 -16.60 -10.92 15.73
CA GLU A 83 -17.89 -11.59 15.76
C GLU A 83 -17.84 -12.94 15.04
N LEU A 84 -17.17 -13.03 13.89
CA LEU A 84 -16.97 -14.30 13.18
C LEU A 84 -16.15 -15.30 14.01
N GLU A 85 -15.11 -14.86 14.71
CA GLU A 85 -14.33 -15.71 15.61
C GLU A 85 -15.21 -16.26 16.75
N LYS A 86 -16.07 -15.43 17.33
CA LYS A 86 -17.03 -15.83 18.35
C LYS A 86 -18.06 -16.85 17.83
N LEU A 87 -18.65 -16.60 16.66
CA LEU A 87 -19.59 -17.50 16.01
C LEU A 87 -18.94 -18.85 15.71
N MET A 88 -17.72 -18.83 15.18
CA MET A 88 -16.98 -20.06 14.89
C MET A 88 -16.71 -20.85 16.17
N ASN A 89 -16.30 -20.18 17.26
CA ASN A 89 -16.02 -20.83 18.54
C ASN A 89 -17.28 -21.47 19.11
N SER A 90 -18.42 -20.77 19.04
CA SER A 90 -19.73 -21.31 19.43
C SER A 90 -20.11 -22.54 18.59
N ALA A 91 -19.89 -22.50 17.28
CA ALA A 91 -20.17 -23.63 16.39
C ALA A 91 -19.27 -24.85 16.68
N LYS A 92 -17.98 -24.63 16.97
CA LYS A 92 -17.05 -25.69 17.41
C LYS A 92 -17.49 -26.30 18.72
N GLU A 93 -17.90 -25.48 19.70
CA GLU A 93 -18.36 -25.99 20.99
C GLU A 93 -19.66 -26.80 20.84
N ARG A 94 -20.64 -26.28 20.08
CA ARG A 94 -21.87 -27.04 19.79
C ARG A 94 -21.58 -28.39 19.14
N ARG A 95 -20.64 -28.43 18.19
CA ARG A 95 -20.20 -29.67 17.56
C ARG A 95 -19.61 -30.63 18.58
N ARG A 96 -18.68 -30.16 19.42
CA ARG A 96 -18.05 -30.96 20.48
C ARG A 96 -19.07 -31.53 21.47
N LEU A 97 -20.05 -30.73 21.89
CA LEU A 97 -21.13 -31.18 22.77
C LEU A 97 -21.99 -32.25 22.10
N MET A 98 -22.29 -32.08 20.82
CA MET A 98 -23.07 -33.06 20.06
C MET A 98 -22.29 -34.37 19.85
N GLU A 99 -21.00 -34.30 19.52
CA GLU A 99 -20.10 -35.45 19.45
C GLU A 99 -20.06 -36.19 20.80
N GLY A 100 -19.89 -35.46 21.90
CA GLY A 100 -19.92 -36.04 23.25
C GLY A 100 -21.27 -36.69 23.60
N SER A 101 -22.39 -36.10 23.19
CA SER A 101 -23.72 -36.68 23.38
C SER A 101 -23.91 -37.96 22.55
N ILE A 102 -23.43 -37.97 21.31
CA ILE A 102 -23.49 -39.15 20.43
C ILE A 102 -22.67 -40.29 21.02
N SER A 103 -21.44 -40.03 21.48
CA SER A 103 -20.61 -41.05 22.12
C SER A 103 -21.30 -41.68 23.34
N LYS A 104 -21.91 -40.87 24.22
CA LYS A 104 -22.67 -41.39 25.37
C LYS A 104 -23.85 -42.28 24.95
N LYS A 105 -24.53 -41.94 23.84
CA LYS A 105 -25.62 -42.78 23.31
C LYS A 105 -25.10 -44.10 22.76
N TYR A 106 -23.94 -44.12 22.12
CA TYR A 106 -23.28 -45.35 21.70
C TYR A 106 -22.96 -46.23 22.90
N ASP A 107 -22.31 -45.68 23.93
CA ASP A 107 -21.95 -46.43 25.14
C ASP A 107 -23.18 -47.05 25.80
N GLU A 108 -24.28 -46.31 25.91
CA GLU A 108 -25.53 -46.81 26.50
C GLU A 108 -26.18 -47.91 25.65
N ILE A 109 -26.17 -47.78 24.31
CA ILE A 109 -26.70 -48.83 23.42
C ILE A 109 -25.87 -50.11 23.55
N TYR A 110 -24.54 -50.02 23.60
CA TYR A 110 -23.68 -51.19 23.78
C TYR A 110 -23.92 -51.86 25.13
N ARG A 111 -24.09 -51.08 26.20
CA ARG A 111 -24.43 -51.60 27.53
C ARG A 111 -25.79 -52.32 27.54
N LEU A 112 -26.80 -51.74 26.90
CA LEU A 112 -28.13 -52.36 26.79
C LEU A 112 -28.11 -53.62 25.93
N LEU A 113 -27.31 -53.63 24.85
CA LEU A 113 -27.12 -54.81 24.01
C LEU A 113 -26.51 -55.96 24.81
N GLU A 114 -25.46 -55.68 25.59
CA GLU A 114 -24.82 -56.67 26.45
C GLU A 114 -25.79 -57.22 27.49
N GLN A 115 -26.55 -56.34 28.15
CA GLN A 115 -27.58 -56.71 29.13
C GLN A 115 -28.71 -57.56 28.52
N ALA A 116 -29.16 -57.23 27.29
CA ALA A 116 -30.18 -58.00 26.60
C ALA A 116 -29.68 -59.41 26.22
N ASN A 117 -28.46 -59.50 25.68
CA ASN A 117 -27.86 -60.78 25.32
C ASN A 117 -27.57 -61.64 26.56
N GLU A 118 -27.21 -61.04 27.70
CA GLU A 118 -27.07 -61.71 28.98
C GLU A 118 -28.39 -62.37 29.42
N PHE A 119 -29.49 -61.62 29.40
CA PHE A 119 -30.82 -62.14 29.74
C PHE A 119 -31.28 -63.27 28.80
N SER A 120 -30.96 -63.16 27.50
CA SER A 120 -31.22 -64.21 26.52
C SER A 120 -30.44 -65.50 26.82
N ARG A 121 -29.16 -65.40 27.20
CA ARG A 121 -28.35 -66.56 27.63
C ARG A 121 -28.95 -67.23 28.86
N GLU A 122 -29.33 -66.46 29.87
CA GLU A 122 -29.98 -66.98 31.09
C GLU A 122 -31.31 -67.69 30.80
N SER A 123 -32.01 -67.26 29.74
CA SER A 123 -33.27 -67.86 29.28
C SER A 123 -33.09 -69.10 28.39
N GLY A 124 -31.85 -69.53 28.12
CA GLY A 124 -31.54 -70.71 27.31
C GLY A 124 -31.53 -70.47 25.80
N VAL A 125 -31.43 -69.22 25.35
CA VAL A 125 -31.26 -68.88 23.93
C VAL A 125 -29.84 -69.27 23.48
N PRO A 126 -29.68 -70.02 22.37
CA PRO A 126 -28.37 -70.40 21.84
C PRO A 126 -27.59 -69.20 21.30
N GLU A 127 -26.26 -69.32 21.25
CA GLU A 127 -25.35 -68.20 20.96
C GLU A 127 -25.55 -67.60 19.55
N GLU A 128 -25.88 -68.44 18.57
CA GLU A 128 -26.17 -68.03 17.19
C GLU A 128 -27.38 -67.09 17.04
N ASP A 129 -28.31 -67.11 18.01
CA ASP A 129 -29.53 -66.30 18.00
C ASP A 129 -29.39 -64.99 18.81
N LEU A 130 -28.22 -64.71 19.38
CA LEU A 130 -27.97 -63.46 20.12
C LEU A 130 -27.92 -62.24 19.20
N ILE A 131 -28.25 -61.07 19.75
CA ILE A 131 -28.26 -59.83 18.98
C ILE A 131 -26.82 -59.43 18.67
N SER A 132 -26.46 -59.44 17.38
CA SER A 132 -25.12 -59.05 16.93
C SER A 132 -24.87 -57.54 17.08
N PRO A 133 -23.66 -57.12 17.51
CA PRO A 133 -23.23 -55.71 17.54
C PRO A 133 -23.31 -55.00 16.19
N THR A 134 -23.33 -55.74 15.08
CA THR A 134 -23.39 -55.19 13.72
C THR A 134 -24.69 -54.45 13.41
N ILE A 135 -25.74 -54.62 14.22
CA ILE A 135 -26.98 -53.85 14.10
C ILE A 135 -26.80 -52.38 14.50
N ILE A 136 -25.78 -52.07 15.29
CA ILE A 136 -25.46 -50.72 15.73
C ILE A 136 -24.70 -50.00 14.59
N PRO A 137 -25.19 -48.86 14.08
CA PRO A 137 -24.49 -48.10 13.04
C PRO A 137 -23.06 -47.74 13.48
N PRO A 138 -22.08 -47.69 12.56
CA PRO A 138 -20.71 -47.38 12.93
C PRO A 138 -20.59 -45.93 13.43
N ASN A 139 -19.97 -45.75 14.60
CA ASN A 139 -19.72 -44.43 15.18
C ASN A 139 -18.63 -43.69 14.38
N LYS A 140 -19.04 -42.78 13.49
CA LYS A 140 -18.11 -41.93 12.71
C LYS A 140 -17.41 -40.85 13.54
N PHE A 141 -17.81 -40.67 14.80
CA PHE A 141 -17.27 -39.68 15.74
C PHE A 141 -16.39 -40.31 16.82
N ALA A 142 -16.34 -41.65 16.89
CA ALA A 142 -15.32 -42.33 17.65
C ALA A 142 -13.99 -41.98 17.00
N VAL A 143 -13.13 -41.29 17.75
CA VAL A 143 -11.76 -40.99 17.34
C VAL A 143 -11.15 -42.29 16.88
N ALA A 144 -10.90 -42.41 15.57
CA ALA A 144 -10.09 -43.47 15.03
C ALA A 144 -8.80 -43.50 15.85
N ALA A 145 -8.52 -44.62 16.52
CA ALA A 145 -7.18 -44.92 16.98
C ALA A 145 -6.22 -44.61 15.82
N PRO A 146 -5.08 -43.96 16.06
CA PRO A 146 -4.27 -43.40 14.98
C PRO A 146 -3.79 -44.54 14.08
N ALA A 147 -4.45 -44.70 12.94
CA ALA A 147 -3.92 -45.44 11.83
C ALA A 147 -2.63 -44.72 11.44
N THR A 148 -1.53 -45.46 11.55
CA THR A 148 -0.16 -45.07 11.21
C THR A 148 -0.13 -44.31 9.88
N MET A 149 -0.06 -42.98 9.93
CA MET A 149 0.17 -42.16 8.74
C MET A 149 1.65 -42.24 8.35
N PRO A 150 2.00 -42.41 7.05
CA PRO A 150 3.38 -42.35 6.59
C PRO A 150 3.99 -40.98 6.87
N ASN A 151 5.19 -41.03 7.45
CA ASN A 151 5.93 -39.93 8.06
C ASN A 151 6.61 -39.02 7.01
N LEU A 152 5.86 -38.27 6.19
CA LEU A 152 6.44 -37.39 5.15
C LEU A 152 6.50 -35.89 5.54
N LEU A 153 5.97 -35.48 6.70
CA LEU A 153 5.95 -34.07 7.12
C LEU A 153 6.63 -33.83 8.47
N ARG A 154 7.78 -34.48 8.70
CA ARG A 154 8.61 -34.26 9.91
C ARG A 154 9.98 -33.63 9.63
N GLN A 155 10.25 -33.19 8.39
CA GLN A 155 11.58 -32.68 8.00
C GLN A 155 11.73 -31.15 7.93
N PHE A 156 10.70 -30.36 8.25
CA PHE A 156 10.78 -28.88 8.22
C PHE A 156 10.88 -28.21 9.60
N LYS A 157 11.06 -28.98 10.68
CA LYS A 157 11.30 -28.43 12.04
C LYS A 157 12.71 -28.75 12.52
N ALA A 158 13.69 -28.19 11.84
CA ALA A 158 15.00 -27.93 12.44
C ALA A 158 15.52 -26.60 11.88
N SER A 159 15.88 -25.70 12.79
CA SER A 159 16.47 -24.36 12.57
C SER A 159 15.51 -23.20 12.34
N ILE A 160 14.97 -22.65 13.44
CA ILE A 160 14.71 -21.20 13.55
C ILE A 160 15.37 -20.69 14.84
N PRO A 161 16.34 -19.74 14.77
CA PRO A 161 16.96 -19.13 15.95
C PRO A 161 16.01 -18.20 16.72
N THR A 162 16.10 -18.27 18.04
CA THR A 162 15.32 -17.55 19.07
C THR A 162 15.66 -16.04 19.19
N MET A 163 15.56 -15.23 18.12
CA MET A 163 15.86 -13.79 18.25
C MET A 163 14.91 -12.85 17.50
N MET A 164 13.62 -13.19 17.43
CA MET A 164 12.60 -12.30 16.87
C MET A 164 11.27 -12.46 17.62
N GLN A 165 11.28 -12.17 18.92
CA GLN A 165 10.06 -12.14 19.75
C GLN A 165 9.79 -10.75 20.36
N HIS A 166 10.61 -9.73 20.05
CA HIS A 166 10.48 -8.37 20.62
C HIS A 166 9.92 -7.30 19.67
N ALA A 167 9.37 -7.67 18.50
CA ALA A 167 8.89 -6.70 17.51
C ALA A 167 7.36 -6.71 17.30
N MET A 168 6.58 -7.25 18.24
CA MET A 168 5.11 -7.34 18.13
C MET A 168 4.34 -6.52 19.19
N PHE A 169 5.04 -5.72 20.00
CA PHE A 169 4.44 -4.75 20.92
C PHE A 169 5.26 -3.46 20.92
N GLY A 170 4.87 -2.46 20.12
CA GLY A 170 5.58 -1.17 20.14
C GLY A 170 5.29 -0.22 18.97
N PHE A 171 4.07 -0.18 18.44
CA PHE A 171 3.73 0.77 17.36
C PHE A 171 3.07 2.08 17.84
N ASP A 172 3.02 2.34 19.15
CA ASP A 172 2.36 3.54 19.68
C ASP A 172 3.29 4.36 20.59
N SER A 173 4.34 4.94 19.99
CA SER A 173 5.13 6.00 20.64
C SER A 173 6.14 6.62 19.66
N MET A 174 5.70 7.49 18.74
CA MET A 174 6.57 8.55 18.13
C MET A 174 5.91 9.39 17.01
N LEU A 175 4.63 9.77 17.13
CA LEU A 175 4.03 10.73 16.18
C LEU A 175 3.58 12.02 16.86
N LEU A 176 4.48 12.65 17.62
CA LEU A 176 4.30 14.02 18.07
C LEU A 176 5.66 14.73 18.18
N GLN A 177 6.20 15.22 17.06
CA GLN A 177 7.11 16.39 17.04
C GLN A 177 7.51 16.79 15.61
N GLY A 178 7.23 18.05 15.28
CA GLY A 178 8.14 18.89 14.48
C GLY A 178 7.87 19.04 12.98
N ALA A 179 7.25 20.15 12.61
CA ALA A 179 7.50 20.85 11.33
C ALA A 179 9.01 21.24 11.24
N PRO A 180 9.63 21.60 10.07
CA PRO A 180 9.11 22.65 9.18
C PRO A 180 9.53 22.60 7.67
N SER A 181 9.05 23.62 6.94
CA SER A 181 9.70 24.34 5.83
C SER A 181 9.61 23.87 4.36
N ILE A 182 8.87 24.71 3.64
CA ILE A 182 8.86 25.12 2.22
C ILE A 182 10.22 25.04 1.48
N ALA A 183 10.21 24.45 0.28
CA ALA A 183 11.04 24.86 -0.87
C ALA A 183 10.40 24.45 -2.22
N ARG A 184 10.61 25.33 -3.20
CA ARG A 184 9.88 25.52 -4.47
C ARG A 184 10.46 24.67 -5.63
N ALA A 185 9.67 24.58 -6.71
CA ALA A 185 9.75 23.74 -7.91
C ALA A 185 10.88 24.00 -8.94
N ALA A 186 11.12 23.05 -9.87
CA ALA A 186 11.19 23.23 -11.34
C ALA A 186 11.42 21.91 -12.16
N PRO A 187 11.08 21.84 -13.48
CA PRO A 187 10.69 20.65 -14.29
C PRO A 187 11.76 20.27 -15.39
N PRO A 188 11.54 19.58 -16.57
CA PRO A 188 10.31 19.08 -17.25
C PRO A 188 10.41 17.74 -18.09
N GLN A 189 9.31 17.44 -18.83
CA GLN A 189 9.14 16.70 -20.11
C GLN A 189 8.66 15.23 -20.06
N ALA A 190 7.43 14.92 -20.52
CA ALA A 190 6.97 14.57 -21.88
C ALA A 190 7.21 13.07 -22.18
N VAL A 191 6.34 12.23 -22.73
CA VAL A 191 5.28 12.33 -23.76
C VAL A 191 4.34 11.12 -23.63
N ALA A 192 3.11 11.28 -24.12
CA ALA A 192 2.10 10.24 -24.26
C ALA A 192 2.29 9.40 -25.54
N HIS A 193 1.99 8.09 -25.49
CA HIS A 193 1.57 7.19 -26.59
C HIS A 193 1.10 5.90 -25.87
N HIS A 194 -0.01 5.20 -26.11
CA HIS A 194 -0.83 4.93 -27.29
C HIS A 194 -1.95 3.96 -26.85
N LEU A 195 -3.11 4.00 -27.52
CA LEU A 195 -4.27 3.13 -27.31
C LEU A 195 -4.09 1.71 -27.93
N THR A 196 -4.92 0.79 -27.44
CA THR A 196 -5.14 -0.68 -27.65
C THR A 196 -5.31 -1.17 -29.13
N PRO A 197 -5.57 -2.47 -29.49
CA PRO A 197 -5.83 -3.73 -28.73
C PRO A 197 -5.19 -5.06 -29.28
N ALA A 198 -5.36 -6.14 -28.48
CA ALA A 198 -5.46 -7.58 -28.81
C ALA A 198 -4.33 -8.34 -29.56
N SER A 199 -3.65 -9.25 -28.84
CA SER A 199 -3.38 -10.61 -29.32
C SER A 199 -2.82 -11.50 -28.21
N SER A 200 -3.39 -12.69 -28.09
CA SER A 200 -2.91 -13.87 -27.37
C SER A 200 -1.39 -14.06 -27.35
N VAL A 201 -0.83 -14.56 -26.24
CA VAL A 201 0.13 -15.69 -26.15
C VAL A 201 0.85 -15.68 -24.78
N SER A 202 0.81 -16.86 -24.14
CA SER A 202 1.72 -17.44 -23.14
C SER A 202 1.96 -16.76 -21.78
N LYS A 203 1.55 -17.51 -20.75
CA LYS A 203 2.02 -17.41 -19.36
C LYS A 203 3.54 -17.58 -19.33
N ILE A 204 4.27 -16.48 -19.22
CA ILE A 204 5.65 -16.46 -18.73
C ILE A 204 5.55 -15.81 -17.37
N ASP A 205 5.71 -16.60 -16.30
CA ASP A 205 5.83 -16.10 -14.95
C ASP A 205 7.01 -15.10 -14.89
N HIS A 206 6.70 -13.80 -14.96
CA HIS A 206 7.63 -12.74 -14.63
C HIS A 206 7.78 -12.72 -13.12
N GLN A 207 8.57 -13.66 -12.60
CA GLN A 207 9.04 -13.63 -11.23
C GLN A 207 9.97 -12.41 -11.10
N SER A 208 9.45 -11.32 -10.55
CA SER A 208 10.21 -10.09 -10.29
C SER A 208 11.52 -10.44 -9.57
N PRO A 209 12.69 -9.99 -10.06
CA PRO A 209 13.97 -10.33 -9.45
C PRO A 209 14.01 -9.96 -7.96
N PRO A 210 14.60 -10.82 -7.10
CA PRO A 210 14.58 -10.62 -5.65
C PRO A 210 15.22 -9.29 -5.26
N MET A 211 14.58 -8.51 -4.40
CA MET A 211 15.09 -7.21 -3.95
C MET A 211 16.37 -7.35 -3.13
N LYS A 212 17.19 -6.29 -3.06
CA LYS A 212 18.33 -6.15 -2.15
C LYS A 212 18.14 -4.94 -1.24
N THR A 213 18.71 -4.98 -0.04
CA THR A 213 18.68 -3.85 0.89
C THR A 213 19.83 -2.87 0.61
N CYS A 214 19.54 -1.56 0.58
CA CYS A 214 20.57 -0.52 0.49
C CYS A 214 21.42 -0.49 1.75
N GLN A 215 22.75 -0.45 1.61
CA GLN A 215 23.67 -0.44 2.77
C GLN A 215 23.70 0.91 3.52
N SER A 216 23.16 1.99 2.94
CA SER A 216 23.18 3.32 3.55
C SER A 216 21.86 3.69 4.23
N CYS A 217 20.72 3.41 3.60
CA CYS A 217 19.40 3.79 4.12
C CYS A 217 18.49 2.60 4.45
N PHE A 218 18.99 1.36 4.29
CA PHE A 218 18.27 0.12 4.60
C PHE A 218 16.93 -0.09 3.87
N GLN A 219 16.65 0.70 2.83
CA GLN A 219 15.47 0.52 1.97
C GLN A 219 15.67 -0.62 0.96
N GLN A 220 14.57 -1.29 0.59
CA GLN A 220 14.60 -2.31 -0.45
C GLN A 220 14.73 -1.67 -1.83
N ILE A 221 15.71 -2.11 -2.61
CA ILE A 221 16.00 -1.65 -3.98
C ILE A 221 16.15 -2.87 -4.90
N HIS A 222 15.94 -2.70 -6.21
CA HIS A 222 16.12 -3.79 -7.18
C HIS A 222 17.54 -4.36 -7.13
N ARG A 223 17.72 -5.69 -7.25
CA ARG A 223 19.03 -6.37 -7.10
C ARG A 223 20.15 -5.77 -7.96
N ASN A 224 19.77 -5.35 -9.17
CA ASN A 224 20.70 -4.81 -10.16
C ASN A 224 20.79 -3.26 -10.14
N ALA A 225 20.13 -2.58 -9.19
CA ALA A 225 20.22 -1.12 -9.09
C ALA A 225 21.66 -0.68 -8.75
N PRO A 226 22.33 0.13 -9.60
CA PRO A 226 23.70 0.59 -9.35
C PRO A 226 23.78 1.65 -8.23
N ILE A 227 22.70 2.41 -8.05
CA ILE A 227 22.56 3.50 -7.09
C ILE A 227 21.20 3.36 -6.39
N CYS A 228 21.14 3.66 -5.10
CA CYS A 228 19.87 3.72 -4.37
C CYS A 228 19.01 4.89 -4.87
N PRO A 229 17.75 4.69 -5.29
CA PRO A 229 16.90 5.79 -5.75
C PRO A 229 16.58 6.78 -4.63
N MET A 230 16.55 6.31 -3.38
CA MET A 230 16.20 7.12 -2.19
C MET A 230 17.37 7.99 -1.72
N CYS A 231 18.54 7.38 -1.44
CA CYS A 231 19.67 8.11 -0.83
C CYS A 231 20.85 8.36 -1.77
N LYS A 232 20.76 7.93 -3.04
CA LYS A 232 21.79 8.09 -4.07
C LYS A 232 23.15 7.45 -3.76
N SER A 233 23.26 6.63 -2.71
CA SER A 233 24.49 5.91 -2.42
C SER A 233 24.75 4.78 -3.44
N LYS A 234 26.02 4.55 -3.78
CA LYS A 234 26.43 3.47 -4.68
C LYS A 234 26.25 2.12 -3.99
N SER A 235 25.54 1.20 -4.65
CA SER A 235 25.42 -0.17 -4.16
C SER A 235 26.67 -0.97 -4.56
N ARG A 236 27.49 -1.39 -3.60
CA ARG A 236 28.59 -2.32 -3.84
C ARG A 236 28.08 -3.76 -3.78
N SER A 237 28.30 -4.52 -4.85
CA SER A 237 28.06 -5.98 -4.84
C SER A 237 28.97 -6.65 -3.82
N LYS A 238 28.44 -7.61 -3.05
CA LYS A 238 29.24 -8.43 -2.11
C LYS A 238 30.23 -9.36 -2.82
N ASN A 239 30.06 -9.60 -4.12
CA ASN A 239 30.97 -10.43 -4.91
C ASN A 239 31.57 -9.61 -6.07
N PRO A 240 32.64 -8.82 -5.83
CA PRO A 240 33.31 -8.11 -6.91
C PRO A 240 33.98 -9.13 -7.85
N LYS A 241 33.67 -9.06 -9.15
CA LYS A 241 34.39 -9.84 -10.16
C LYS A 241 35.87 -9.45 -10.08
N LYS A 242 36.75 -10.44 -9.91
CA LYS A 242 38.21 -10.24 -9.85
C LYS A 242 38.67 -9.40 -11.05
N PRO A 243 39.49 -8.35 -10.85
CA PRO A 243 40.06 -7.61 -11.98
C PRO A 243 40.92 -8.56 -12.82
N LYS A 244 40.67 -8.61 -14.13
CA LYS A 244 41.52 -9.34 -15.09
C LYS A 244 42.84 -8.55 -15.20
N ARG A 245 43.96 -9.16 -14.79
CA ARG A 245 45.31 -8.57 -14.93
C ARG A 245 45.50 -8.14 -16.39
N LYS A 246 45.78 -6.85 -16.62
CA LYS A 246 46.24 -6.37 -17.93
C LYS A 246 47.69 -6.83 -18.10
N ALA A 247 47.99 -7.50 -19.21
CA ALA A 247 49.35 -7.72 -19.65
C ALA A 247 49.98 -6.35 -19.95
N GLN A 248 51.20 -6.14 -19.45
CA GLN A 248 52.05 -5.01 -19.82
C GLN A 248 52.52 -5.23 -21.26
N GLU A 249 52.43 -4.17 -22.06
CA GLU A 249 53.35 -3.92 -23.16
C GLU A 249 54.24 -2.76 -22.73
#